data_AF-R6LPF0-F1
#
_entry.id   AF-R6LPF0-F1
#
_cell.length_a   1.000
_cell.length_b   1.000
_cell.length_c   1.000
_cell.angle_alpha   90.00
_cell.angle_beta   90.00
_cell.angle_gamma   90.00
#
_symmetry.space_group_name_H-M   'P 1'
#
loop_
_entity.id
_entity.type
_entity.pdbx_description
1 polymer ?
#
loop_
_entity_poly.entity_id
_entity_poly.type
_entity_poly.pdbx_seq_one_letter_code
_entity_poly.pdbx_strand_id
1 'polypeptide(L)' 'MDNFMLGGTPIIIVPDTVIQKRKHKKNRINKKWRKRYGVYVYKKMKDGEVLSFDGKLYMNDYTYTKLKTELMYRSLLR' A
#
# COMPACT_ATOMS: atom_id res chain seq x y z
N MET A 1 -6.82 -11.24 10.67
CA MET A 1 -6.04 -10.72 9.53
C MET A 1 -6.10 -11.81 8.48
N ASP A 2 -6.71 -11.54 7.33
CA ASP A 2 -6.86 -12.54 6.28
C ASP A 2 -5.47 -12.88 5.70
N ASN A 3 -5.12 -14.16 5.70
CA ASN A 3 -3.85 -14.63 5.16
C ASN A 3 -3.98 -14.74 3.63
N PHE A 4 -3.54 -13.70 2.92
CA PHE A 4 -3.54 -13.69 1.46
C PHE A 4 -2.38 -14.55 0.92
N MET A 5 -2.69 -15.58 0.14
CA MET A 5 -1.73 -16.52 -0.43
C MET A 5 -1.85 -16.54 -1.95
N LEU A 6 -0.72 -16.49 -2.66
CA LEU A 6 -0.63 -16.65 -4.11
C LEU A 6 0.18 -17.90 -4.44
N GLY A 7 -0.48 -18.97 -4.88
CA GLY A 7 0.19 -20.23 -5.24
C GLY A 7 1.03 -20.82 -4.10
N GLY A 8 0.64 -20.60 -2.84
CA GLY A 8 1.39 -21.03 -1.65
C GLY A 8 2.36 -19.99 -1.07
N THR A 9 2.54 -18.85 -1.73
CA THR A 9 3.42 -17.77 -1.26
C THR A 9 2.61 -16.71 -0.49
N PRO A 10 2.96 -16.35 0.75
CA PRO A 10 2.25 -15.33 1.52
C PRO A 10 2.44 -13.92 0.95
N ILE A 11 1.34 -13.16 0.86
CA ILE A 11 1.32 -11.74 0.48
C ILE A 11 1.15 -10.88 1.73
N ILE A 12 2.03 -9.89 1.88
CA ILE A 12 1.97 -8.86 2.90
C ILE A 12 1.61 -7.54 2.22
N ILE A 13 0.43 -7.01 2.55
CA ILE A 13 -0.01 -5.70 2.07
C ILE A 13 0.67 -4.62 2.91
N VAL A 14 1.48 -3.80 2.26
CA VAL A 14 2.16 -2.68 2.91
C VAL A 14 1.19 -1.50 2.93
N PRO A 15 0.80 -0.98 4.11
CA PRO A 15 -0.11 0.16 4.18
C PRO A 15 0.58 1.41 3.62
N ASP A 16 -0.06 2.03 2.63
CA ASP A 16 0.43 3.22 1.92
C ASP A 16 0.51 4.47 2.81
N THR A 17 -0.23 4.49 3.92
CA THR A 17 -0.37 5.70 4.74
C THR A 17 0.59 5.71 5.91
N VAL A 18 1.68 6.46 5.78
CA VAL A 18 2.50 6.84 6.95
C VAL A 18 1.95 8.11 7.55
N ILE A 19 1.22 7.99 8.67
CA ILE A 19 0.89 9.14 9.51
C ILE A 19 2.16 9.53 10.28
N GLN A 20 2.79 10.64 9.90
CA GLN A 20 3.96 11.18 10.61
C GLN A 20 3.66 11.38 12.10
N LYS A 21 4.46 10.75 12.98
CA LYS A 21 4.40 10.96 14.43
C LYS A 21 4.91 12.37 14.79
N ARG A 22 4.27 13.01 15.78
CA ARG A 22 4.52 14.41 16.18
C ARG A 22 5.90 14.61 16.82
N LYS A 23 6.73 15.49 16.24
CA LYS A 23 7.79 16.25 16.94
C LYS A 23 7.60 17.76 16.61
N HIS A 24 7.91 18.65 17.55
CA HIS A 24 7.47 20.06 17.71
C HIS A 24 7.64 21.05 16.52
N LYS A 25 7.08 22.28 16.67
CA LYS A 25 7.09 23.54 15.83
C LYS A 25 6.98 23.43 14.29
N LYS A 26 7.82 22.65 13.60
CA LYS A 26 7.77 22.42 12.13
C LYS A 26 6.40 21.88 11.70
N ASN A 27 5.74 21.14 12.59
CA ASN A 27 4.39 20.59 12.40
C ASN A 27 3.23 21.61 12.55
N ARG A 28 3.40 22.79 13.20
CA ARG A 28 2.36 23.85 13.21
C ARG A 28 2.24 24.49 11.83
N ILE A 29 3.38 24.72 11.19
CA ILE A 29 3.48 25.20 9.81
C ILE A 29 2.87 24.15 8.89
N ASN A 30 3.31 22.89 8.97
CA ASN A 30 2.71 21.82 8.17
C ASN A 30 1.19 21.68 8.41
N LYS A 31 0.66 21.87 9.63
CA LYS A 31 -0.79 21.87 9.89
C LYS A 31 -1.53 23.02 9.20
N LYS A 32 -0.94 24.22 9.17
CA LYS A 32 -1.50 25.38 8.46
C LYS A 32 -1.54 25.12 6.95
N TRP A 33 -0.45 24.61 6.38
CA TRP A 33 -0.38 24.23 4.97
C TRP A 33 -1.33 23.06 4.66
N ARG A 34 -1.42 22.06 5.55
CA ARG A 34 -2.32 20.92 5.41
C ARG A 34 -3.81 21.30 5.41
N LYS A 35 -4.20 22.26 6.25
CA LYS A 35 -5.56 22.81 6.25
C LYS A 35 -5.87 23.61 4.98
N ARG A 36 -4.85 24.27 4.40
CA ARG A 36 -5.01 25.16 3.25
C ARG A 36 -4.88 24.44 1.90
N TYR A 37 -4.09 23.36 1.83
CA TYR A 37 -3.73 22.68 0.58
C TYR A 37 -3.91 21.14 0.62
N GLY A 38 -4.40 20.56 1.72
CA GLY A 38 -4.62 19.11 1.86
C GLY A 38 -3.48 18.33 2.52
N VAL A 39 -3.72 17.05 2.83
CA VAL A 39 -2.72 16.13 3.41
C VAL A 39 -1.85 15.52 2.31
N TYR A 40 -0.55 15.77 2.34
CA TYR A 40 0.39 14.99 1.53
C TYR A 40 0.55 13.60 2.15
N VAL A 41 -0.03 12.59 1.51
CA VAL A 41 0.18 11.18 1.83
C VAL A 41 1.31 10.68 0.95
N TYR A 42 2.42 10.29 1.56
CA TYR A 42 3.53 9.66 0.83
C TYR A 42 3.27 8.17 0.74
N LYS A 43 3.17 7.64 -0.48
CA LYS A 43 3.12 6.19 -0.72
C LYS A 43 4.46 5.55 -0.35
N LYS A 44 4.41 4.39 0.32
CA LYS A 44 5.60 3.62 0.71
C LYS A 44 6.17 2.77 -0.43
N MET A 45 5.29 2.26 -1.29
CA MET A 45 5.63 1.55 -2.52
C MET A 45 4.91 2.21 -3.69
N LYS A 46 5.52 2.20 -4.88
CA LYS A 46 4.82 2.65 -6.07
C LYS A 46 3.81 1.60 -6.51
N ASP A 47 2.80 2.06 -7.25
CA ASP A 47 1.82 1.17 -7.86
C ASP A 47 2.51 0.28 -8.91
N GLY A 48 2.24 -1.02 -8.87
CA GLY A 48 2.86 -2.02 -9.75
C GLY A 48 4.19 -2.59 -9.26
N GLU A 49 4.77 -2.07 -8.17
CA GLU A 49 5.97 -2.64 -7.57
C GLU A 49 5.64 -3.78 -6.61
N VAL A 50 6.36 -4.89 -6.74
CA VAL A 50 6.31 -6.03 -5.83
C VAL A 50 7.72 -6.36 -5.37
N LEU A 51 7.91 -6.49 -4.06
CA LEU A 51 9.18 -6.91 -3.47
C LEU A 51 9.03 -8.34 -2.95
N SER A 52 9.92 -9.24 -3.37
CA SER A 52 10.05 -10.56 -2.77
C SER A 52 11.12 -10.54 -1.70
N PHE A 53 10.77 -10.94 -0.48
CA PHE A 53 11.73 -11.06 0.61
C PHE A 53 11.31 -12.17 1.57
N ASP A 54 12.25 -13.04 1.94
CA ASP A 54 12.02 -14.15 2.88
C ASP A 54 10.84 -15.07 2.48
N GLY A 55 10.70 -15.35 1.18
CA GLY A 55 9.58 -16.16 0.66
C GLY A 55 8.21 -15.47 0.79
N LYS A 56 8.17 -14.17 1.06
CA LYS A 56 6.94 -13.36 1.15
C LYS A 56 6.93 -12.30 0.06
N LEU A 57 5.75 -11.97 -0.44
CA LEU A 57 5.54 -10.91 -1.42
C LEU A 57 4.98 -9.68 -0.73
N TYR A 58 5.68 -8.56 -0.87
CA TYR A 58 5.26 -7.26 -0.36
C TYR A 58 4.78 -6.42 -1.53
N MET A 59 3.56 -5.90 -1.40
CA MET A 59 2.96 -5.03 -2.42
C MET A 59 2.01 -4.03 -1.78
N ASN A 60 1.70 -2.94 -2.48
CA ASN A 60 0.67 -2.01 -2.02
C ASN A 60 -0.74 -2.54 -2.29
N ASP A 61 -1.72 -1.93 -1.63
CA ASP A 61 -3.12 -2.34 -1.69
C ASP A 61 -3.69 -2.26 -3.12
N TYR A 62 -3.33 -1.21 -3.85
CA TYR A 62 -3.74 -1.02 -5.25
C TYR A 62 -3.28 -2.17 -6.15
N THR A 63 -2.01 -2.55 -6.05
CA THR A 63 -1.39 -3.61 -6.86
C THR A 63 -2.02 -4.96 -6.53
N TYR A 64 -2.26 -5.22 -5.25
CA TYR A 64 -2.96 -6.43 -4.81
C TYR A 64 -4.38 -6.52 -5.40
N THR A 65 -5.14 -5.44 -5.32
CA THR A 65 -6.53 -5.41 -5.80
C THR A 65 -6.61 -5.61 -7.32
N LYS A 66 -5.70 -4.99 -8.06
CA LYS A 66 -5.60 -5.17 -9.52
C LYS A 66 -5.25 -6.61 -9.88
N LEU A 67 -4.27 -7.21 -9.19
CA LEU A 67 -3.84 -8.58 -9.40
C LEU A 67 -4.96 -9.58 -9.09
N LYS A 68 -5.71 -9.38 -8.00
CA LYS A 68 -6.89 -10.19 -7.65
C LYS A 68 -7.96 -10.12 -8.74
N THR A 69 -8.22 -8.91 -9.25
CA THR A 69 -9.21 -8.68 -10.30
C THR A 69 -8.82 -9.41 -11.59
N GLU A 70 -7.57 -9.27 -12.03
CA GLU A 70 -7.06 -9.97 -13.22
C GLU A 70 -7.12 -11.49 -13.09
N LEU A 71 -6.81 -12.04 -11.92
CA LEU A 71 -6.93 -13.47 -11.66
C LEU A 71 -8.38 -13.96 -11.72
N MET A 72 -9.32 -13.19 -11.15
CA MET A 72 -10.75 -13.51 -11.25
C MET A 72 -11.21 -13.52 -12.72
N TYR A 73 -10.86 -12.49 -13.50
CA TYR A 73 -11.20 -12.45 -14.93
C TYR A 73 -10.63 -13.65 -15.70
N ARG A 74 -9.37 -14.02 -15.45
CA ARG A 74 -8.77 -15.20 -16.08
C ARG A 74 -9.45 -16.51 -15.68
N SER A 75 -9.96 -16.61 -14.45
CA SER A 75 -10.68 -17.81 -13.99
C SER A 75 -12.06 -17.94 -14.62
N LEU A 76 -12.71 -16.84 -14.99
CA LEU A 76 -14.03 -16.82 -15.63
C LEU A 76 -13.99 -17.08 -17.13
N LEU A 77 -12.84 -16.82 -17.77
CA LEU A 77 -12.61 -17.06 -19.20
C LEU A 77 -12.13 -18.48 -19.51
N ARG A 78 -11.98 -19.33 -18.49
CA ARG A 78 -11.51 -20.71 -18.60
C ARG A 78 -12.68 -21.67 -18.39
#